data_AF-A0A2M7YDI4-F1
#
_entry.id   AF-A0A2M7YDI4-F1
#
_cell.length_a   1.000
_cell.length_b   1.000
_cell.length_c   1.000
_cell.angle_alpha   90.00
_cell.angle_beta   90.00
_cell.angle_gamma   90.00
#
_symmetry.space_group_name_H-M   'P 1'
#
loop_
_entity.id
_entity.type
_entity.pdbx_description
1 polymer ?
#
loop_
_entity_poly.entity_id
_entity_poly.type
_entity_poly.pdbx_seq_one_letter_code
_entity_poly.pdbx_strand_id
1 'polypeptide(L)'
;TGPLFLFALQLETDFQIRDHGPEGGLRAALAQTLASFRRAAPPGARLIVKPHPLDPGLTPWRALAQEALYLDGGALEALYPRLSGVVTVNSTVGLSALRAGVAVATLGRAVYEGLAHRGPLDAFWREAAPPDPDRVAAFTGQMARAIQTPGAFDGEGMAAGAAGVAAMILRGRDT
;
A
#
# COMPACT_ATOMS: atom_id res chain seq x y z
N THR A 1 -16.27 19.55 1.25
CA THR A 1 -15.53 18.40 1.84
C THR A 1 -14.13 18.40 1.26
N GLY A 2 -13.08 18.41 2.10
CA GLY A 2 -11.69 18.47 1.63
C GLY A 2 -11.10 17.08 1.28
N PRO A 3 -9.91 17.04 0.67
CA PRO A 3 -9.24 15.80 0.26
C PRO A 3 -9.03 14.82 1.42
N LEU A 4 -9.10 13.52 1.13
CA LEU A 4 -8.87 12.47 2.13
C LEU A 4 -7.71 11.59 1.70
N PHE A 5 -6.68 11.50 2.52
CA PHE A 5 -5.51 10.68 2.26
C PHE A 5 -5.43 9.54 3.27
N LEU A 6 -4.71 8.48 2.91
CA LEU A 6 -4.50 7.33 3.79
C LEU A 6 -3.02 6.95 3.83
N PHE A 7 -2.48 6.73 5.02
CA PHE A 7 -1.23 6.04 5.26
C PHE A 7 -1.51 4.61 5.73
N ALA A 8 -1.04 3.63 4.99
CA ALA A 8 -1.22 2.21 5.30
C ALA A 8 -0.02 1.69 6.10
N LEU A 9 -0.25 1.35 7.37
CA LEU A 9 0.76 0.68 8.20
C LEU A 9 0.96 -0.76 7.72
N GLN A 10 2.20 -1.23 7.82
CA GLN A 10 2.60 -2.62 7.63
C GLN A 10 2.99 -3.22 8.98
N LEU A 11 3.34 -4.51 9.03
CA LEU A 11 3.92 -5.09 10.23
C LEU A 11 5.33 -4.51 10.44
N GLU A 12 5.65 -4.07 11.66
CA GLU A 12 6.98 -3.51 11.97
C GLU A 12 8.10 -4.54 11.77
N THR A 13 7.78 -5.83 11.91
CA THR A 13 8.69 -6.97 11.71
C THR A 13 8.78 -7.44 10.26
N ASP A 14 8.06 -6.81 9.33
CA ASP A 14 8.07 -7.19 7.92
C ASP A 14 9.49 -7.06 7.33
N PHE A 15 10.00 -8.16 6.76
CA PHE A 15 11.31 -8.18 6.10
C PHE A 15 11.39 -7.15 4.96
N GLN A 16 10.28 -6.90 4.26
CA GLN A 16 10.21 -5.91 3.19
C GLN A 16 10.45 -4.48 3.71
N ILE A 17 10.11 -4.18 4.97
CA ILE A 17 10.42 -2.89 5.58
C ILE A 17 11.91 -2.79 5.92
N ARG A 18 12.54 -3.90 6.32
CA ARG A 18 13.96 -3.93 6.68
C ARG A 18 14.90 -3.79 5.48
N ASP A 19 14.60 -4.48 4.38
CA ASP A 19 15.48 -4.51 3.19
C ASP A 19 15.09 -3.48 2.12
N HIS A 20 13.82 -3.08 2.08
CA HIS A 20 13.28 -2.22 1.03
C HIS A 20 12.52 -1.00 1.55
N GLY A 21 12.41 -0.82 2.86
CA GLY A 21 11.84 0.38 3.47
C GLY A 21 12.84 1.53 3.63
N PRO A 22 12.37 2.70 4.07
CA PRO A 22 13.23 3.84 4.36
C PRO A 22 14.11 3.56 5.59
N GLU A 23 15.25 4.25 5.68
CA GLU A 23 16.07 4.25 6.89
C GLU A 23 15.22 4.64 8.12
N GLY A 24 15.37 3.90 9.22
CA GLY A 24 14.57 4.08 10.43
C GLY A 24 13.20 3.37 10.43
N GLY A 25 12.86 2.64 9.36
CA GLY A 25 11.72 1.72 9.32
C GLY A 25 10.35 2.39 9.38
N LEU A 26 9.34 1.63 9.81
CA LEU A 26 7.93 2.06 9.71
C LEU A 26 7.60 3.29 10.59
N ARG A 27 8.26 3.43 11.75
CA ARG A 27 8.10 4.61 12.61
C ARG A 27 8.62 5.88 11.94
N ALA A 28 9.78 5.81 11.29
CA ALA A 28 10.32 6.92 10.51
C ALA A 28 9.42 7.27 9.33
N ALA A 29 8.89 6.26 8.63
CA ALA A 29 7.93 6.46 7.53
C ALA A 29 6.65 7.18 7.98
N LEU A 30 6.08 6.79 9.14
CA LEU A 30 4.94 7.49 9.72
C LEU A 30 5.28 8.93 10.08
N ALA A 31 6.42 9.17 10.75
CA ALA A 31 6.86 10.51 11.12
C ALA A 31 7.09 11.42 9.89
N GLN A 32 7.74 10.90 8.84
CA GLN A 32 7.94 11.58 7.57
C GLN A 32 6.60 11.95 6.92
N THR A 33 5.64 11.01 6.91
CA THR A 33 4.30 11.23 6.36
C THR A 33 3.57 12.34 7.10
N LEU A 34 3.52 12.27 8.43
CA LEU A 34 2.87 13.29 9.27
C LEU A 34 3.51 14.67 9.09
N ALA A 35 4.84 14.74 9.11
CA ALA A 35 5.58 15.98 8.93
C ALA A 35 5.33 16.61 7.54
N SER A 36 5.34 15.79 6.48
CA SER A 36 5.03 16.25 5.12
C SER A 36 3.57 16.71 5.00
N PHE A 37 2.63 15.92 5.52
CA PHE A 37 1.20 16.24 5.48
C PHE A 37 0.92 17.59 6.14
N ARG A 38 1.43 17.83 7.36
CA ARG A 38 1.28 19.13 8.05
C ARG A 38 1.80 20.30 7.26
N ARG A 39 2.95 20.12 6.60
CA ARG A 39 3.65 21.18 5.90
C ARG A 39 2.97 21.53 4.58
N ALA A 40 2.49 20.53 3.84
CA ALA A 40 2.16 20.68 2.44
C ALA A 40 0.72 20.31 2.07
N ALA A 41 -0.08 19.67 2.93
CA ALA A 41 -1.46 19.33 2.60
C ALA A 41 -2.32 20.59 2.36
N PRO A 42 -3.29 20.53 1.43
CA PRO A 42 -4.20 21.64 1.19
C PRO A 42 -5.16 21.85 2.37
N PRO A 43 -5.70 23.07 2.56
CA PRO A 43 -6.66 23.35 3.63
C PRO A 43 -7.86 22.39 3.61
N GLY A 44 -8.24 21.90 4.80
CA GLY A 44 -9.36 20.96 4.95
C GLY A 44 -9.07 19.51 4.53
N ALA A 45 -7.83 19.21 4.10
CA ALA A 45 -7.40 17.84 3.90
C ALA A 45 -7.35 17.07 5.22
N ARG A 46 -7.58 15.75 5.15
CA ARG A 46 -7.47 14.85 6.30
C ARG A 46 -6.60 13.65 5.95
N LEU A 47 -5.82 13.19 6.93
CA LEU A 47 -5.03 11.97 6.82
C LEU A 47 -5.64 10.88 7.71
N ILE A 48 -5.83 9.70 7.14
CA ILE A 48 -6.15 8.47 7.87
C ILE A 48 -4.85 7.71 8.08
N VAL A 49 -4.60 7.23 9.29
CA VAL A 49 -3.60 6.20 9.57
C VAL A 49 -4.34 4.90 9.84
N LYS A 50 -4.08 3.88 9.01
CA LYS A 50 -4.74 2.58 9.11
C LYS A 50 -3.73 1.51 9.54
N PRO A 51 -3.89 0.87 10.72
CA PRO A 51 -3.04 -0.23 11.16
C PRO A 51 -3.19 -1.46 10.26
N HIS A 52 -2.16 -2.30 10.26
CA HIS A 52 -2.23 -3.62 9.63
C HIS A 52 -3.20 -4.51 10.44
N PRO A 53 -4.11 -5.29 9.81
CA PRO A 53 -5.07 -6.13 10.54
C PRO A 53 -4.43 -7.17 11.47
N LEU A 54 -3.20 -7.56 11.16
CA LEU A 54 -2.41 -8.51 11.95
C LEU A 54 -1.40 -7.85 12.91
N ASP A 55 -1.45 -6.52 13.09
CA ASP A 55 -0.56 -5.84 14.02
C ASP A 55 -0.82 -6.33 15.47
N PRO A 56 0.20 -6.77 16.22
CA PRO A 56 0.03 -7.33 17.55
C PRO A 56 -0.21 -6.26 18.64
N GLY A 57 -0.24 -4.97 18.30
CA GLY A 57 -0.47 -3.87 19.23
C GLY A 57 0.73 -3.51 20.11
N LEU A 58 1.93 -4.01 19.77
CA LEU A 58 3.15 -3.79 20.56
C LEU A 58 3.70 -2.36 20.41
N THR A 59 3.46 -1.73 19.26
CA THR A 59 3.86 -0.35 19.00
C THR A 59 2.67 0.58 19.19
N PRO A 60 2.82 1.71 19.92
CA PRO A 60 1.71 2.60 20.24
C PRO A 60 1.33 3.52 19.06
N TRP A 61 0.96 2.93 17.92
CA TRP A 61 0.69 3.64 16.66
C TRP A 61 -0.34 4.75 16.80
N ARG A 62 -1.41 4.52 17.58
CA ARG A 62 -2.44 5.54 17.85
C ARG A 62 -1.87 6.78 18.53
N ALA A 63 -0.93 6.61 19.46
CA ALA A 63 -0.26 7.73 20.13
C ALA A 63 0.72 8.44 19.19
N LEU A 64 1.37 7.72 18.28
CA LEU A 64 2.26 8.30 17.27
C LEU A 64 1.49 9.03 16.16
N ALA A 65 0.24 8.67 15.92
CA ALA A 65 -0.63 9.22 14.89
C ALA A 65 -1.68 10.22 15.43
N GLN A 66 -1.42 10.87 16.57
CA GLN A 66 -2.39 11.75 17.25
C GLN A 66 -2.97 12.88 16.37
N GLU A 67 -2.23 13.30 15.35
CA GLU A 67 -2.61 14.40 14.45
C GLU A 67 -3.40 13.91 13.22
N ALA A 68 -3.64 12.60 13.12
CA ALA A 68 -4.37 11.95 12.04
C ALA A 68 -5.57 11.17 12.55
N LEU A 69 -6.50 10.84 11.65
CA LEU A 69 -7.61 9.96 11.96
C LEU A 69 -7.12 8.51 12.02
N TYR A 70 -7.06 7.93 13.22
CA TYR A 70 -6.67 6.53 13.38
C TYR A 70 -7.86 5.60 13.18
N LEU A 71 -7.88 4.86 12.07
CA LEU A 71 -8.98 3.99 11.69
C LEU A 71 -8.61 2.51 11.89
N ASP A 72 -8.99 1.98 13.04
CA ASP A 72 -8.78 0.59 13.41
C ASP A 72 -9.98 -0.27 12.96
N GLY A 73 -9.79 -1.07 11.91
CA GLY A 73 -10.87 -1.86 11.28
C GLY A 73 -11.51 -1.22 10.04
N GLY A 74 -12.54 -1.89 9.53
CA GLY A 74 -13.23 -1.54 8.28
C GLY A 74 -12.48 -1.98 7.01
N ALA A 75 -13.24 -2.33 5.96
CA ALA A 75 -12.71 -2.74 4.67
C ALA A 75 -12.02 -1.56 3.97
N LEU A 76 -10.78 -1.75 3.54
CA LEU A 76 -9.99 -0.71 2.86
C LEU A 76 -10.59 -0.37 1.49
N GLU A 77 -11.18 -1.37 0.86
CA GLU A 77 -11.84 -1.34 -0.44
C GLU A 77 -13.00 -0.34 -0.45
N ALA A 78 -13.72 -0.23 0.68
CA ALA A 78 -14.81 0.73 0.84
C ALA A 78 -14.32 2.19 0.98
N LEU A 79 -13.03 2.39 1.29
CA LEU A 79 -12.44 3.72 1.41
C LEU A 79 -11.97 4.26 0.06
N TYR A 80 -11.50 3.41 -0.87
CA TYR A 80 -10.89 3.86 -2.13
C TYR A 80 -11.68 4.92 -2.90
N PRO A 81 -13.01 4.80 -3.08
CA PRO A 81 -13.78 5.81 -3.80
C PRO A 81 -13.78 7.21 -3.17
N ARG A 82 -13.34 7.31 -1.90
CA ARG A 82 -13.26 8.57 -1.14
C ARG A 82 -11.84 9.11 -1.01
N LEU A 83 -10.83 8.33 -1.38
CA LEU A 83 -9.43 8.69 -1.19
C LEU A 83 -8.93 9.53 -2.38
N SER A 84 -8.27 10.63 -2.06
CA SER A 84 -7.49 11.44 -2.99
C SER A 84 -6.08 10.90 -3.18
N GLY A 85 -5.60 10.05 -2.26
CA GLY A 85 -4.31 9.39 -2.39
C GLY A 85 -3.98 8.43 -1.24
N VAL A 86 -3.09 7.48 -1.51
CA VAL A 86 -2.56 6.52 -0.54
C VAL A 86 -1.03 6.67 -0.45
N VAL A 87 -0.52 6.76 0.76
CA VAL A 87 0.90 6.67 1.08
C VAL A 87 1.18 5.31 1.71
N THR A 88 2.20 4.61 1.24
CA THR A 88 2.63 3.32 1.79
C THR A 88 4.15 3.20 1.69
N VAL A 89 4.77 2.25 2.39
CA VAL A 89 6.18 1.94 2.17
C VAL A 89 6.31 1.10 0.91
N ASN A 90 5.79 -0.14 0.94
CA ASN A 90 5.80 -1.06 -0.19
C ASN A 90 4.66 -2.10 -0.12
N SER A 91 3.61 -1.84 0.66
CA SER A 91 2.49 -2.76 0.86
C SER A 91 1.75 -3.08 -0.43
N THR A 92 1.14 -4.28 -0.52
CA THR A 92 0.17 -4.62 -1.58
C THR A 92 -1.07 -3.71 -1.57
N VAL A 93 -1.31 -2.98 -0.47
CA VAL A 93 -2.28 -1.88 -0.41
C VAL A 93 -2.04 -0.85 -1.52
N GLY A 94 -0.79 -0.52 -1.83
CA GLY A 94 -0.49 0.39 -2.93
C GLY A 94 -0.96 -0.16 -4.27
N LEU A 95 -0.80 -1.45 -4.52
CA LEU A 95 -1.28 -2.07 -5.75
C LEU A 95 -2.81 -2.12 -5.85
N SER A 96 -3.52 -2.40 -4.74
CA SER A 96 -4.98 -2.38 -4.75
C SER A 96 -5.54 -0.95 -4.88
N ALA A 97 -4.87 0.05 -4.30
CA ALA A 97 -5.19 1.47 -4.52
C ALA A 97 -5.01 1.88 -5.98
N LEU A 98 -3.89 1.50 -6.61
CA LEU A 98 -3.65 1.76 -8.04
C LEU A 98 -4.73 1.14 -8.93
N ARG A 99 -5.13 -0.12 -8.64
CA ARG A 99 -6.22 -0.81 -9.34
C ARG A 99 -7.58 -0.12 -9.15
N ALA A 100 -7.78 0.57 -8.03
CA ALA A 100 -8.97 1.36 -7.75
C ALA A 100 -8.89 2.79 -8.33
N GLY A 101 -7.84 3.13 -9.09
CA GLY A 101 -7.67 4.47 -9.68
C GLY A 101 -7.23 5.54 -8.68
N VAL A 102 -6.76 5.16 -7.49
CA VAL A 102 -6.30 6.09 -6.46
C VAL A 102 -4.80 6.35 -6.64
N ALA A 103 -4.38 7.61 -6.54
CA ALA A 103 -2.98 7.98 -6.62
C ALA A 103 -2.19 7.38 -5.45
N VAL A 104 -0.95 6.93 -5.70
CA VAL A 104 -0.10 6.29 -4.69
C VAL A 104 1.24 6.98 -4.58
N ALA A 105 1.73 7.18 -3.35
CA ALA A 105 3.14 7.50 -3.07
C ALA A 105 3.78 6.37 -2.26
N THR A 106 5.00 5.99 -2.65
CA THR A 106 5.80 4.96 -1.97
C THR A 106 6.95 5.60 -1.20
N LEU A 107 7.17 5.17 0.04
CA LEU A 107 8.29 5.62 0.90
C LEU A 107 9.44 4.62 0.94
N GLY A 108 9.31 3.50 0.22
CA GLY A 108 10.35 2.52 0.01
C GLY A 108 10.34 2.02 -1.44
N ARG A 109 11.14 0.99 -1.70
CA ARG A 109 11.17 0.32 -3.01
C ARG A 109 9.98 -0.61 -3.10
N ALA A 110 9.11 -0.36 -4.07
CA ALA A 110 7.95 -1.19 -4.36
C ALA A 110 8.01 -1.65 -5.81
N VAL A 111 7.62 -2.90 -6.08
CA VAL A 111 7.61 -3.45 -7.44
C VAL A 111 6.75 -2.64 -8.42
N TYR A 112 5.79 -1.88 -7.91
CA TYR A 112 4.86 -1.04 -8.67
C TYR A 112 5.22 0.47 -8.64
N GLU A 113 6.37 0.87 -8.07
CA GLU A 113 6.74 2.29 -7.91
C GLU A 113 6.76 3.07 -9.24
N GLY A 114 7.00 2.38 -10.36
CA GLY A 114 6.93 2.96 -11.71
C GLY A 114 5.55 3.48 -12.12
N LEU A 115 4.49 3.07 -11.40
CA LEU A 115 3.10 3.51 -11.53
C LEU A 115 2.69 4.54 -10.46
N ALA A 116 3.51 4.72 -9.42
CA ALA A 116 3.26 5.66 -8.33
C ALA A 116 3.73 7.08 -8.67
N HIS A 117 3.34 8.04 -7.83
CA HIS A 117 3.81 9.42 -7.87
C HIS A 117 5.34 9.47 -7.74
N ARG A 118 6.00 10.13 -8.68
CA ARG A 118 7.48 10.20 -8.75
C ARG A 118 8.08 11.43 -8.08
N GLY A 119 7.25 12.39 -7.68
CA GLY A 119 7.70 13.62 -7.04
C GLY A 119 7.94 13.47 -5.54
N PRO A 120 8.41 14.52 -4.87
CA PRO A 120 8.50 14.54 -3.41
C PRO A 120 7.12 14.37 -2.77
N LEU A 121 7.10 13.80 -1.56
CA LEU A 121 5.87 13.58 -0.81
C LEU A 121 5.08 14.89 -0.57
N ASP A 122 5.77 16.02 -0.46
CA ASP A 122 5.12 17.33 -0.30
C ASP A 122 4.25 17.70 -1.51
N ALA A 123 4.72 17.40 -2.72
CA ALA A 123 3.96 17.66 -3.94
C ALA A 123 2.78 16.70 -4.07
N PHE A 124 2.89 15.47 -3.56
CA PHE A 124 1.84 14.46 -3.63
C PHE A 124 0.49 14.97 -3.08
N TRP A 125 0.49 15.73 -1.98
CA TRP A 125 -0.76 16.20 -1.38
C TRP A 125 -1.59 17.15 -2.24
N ARG A 126 -0.99 17.74 -3.29
CA ARG A 126 -1.62 18.75 -4.14
C ARG A 126 -1.67 18.36 -5.61
N GLU A 127 -0.69 17.58 -6.06
CA GLU A 127 -0.42 17.35 -7.48
C GLU A 127 -0.63 15.88 -7.87
N ALA A 128 -0.94 15.00 -6.93
CA ALA A 128 -1.12 13.59 -7.23
C ALA A 128 -2.25 13.35 -8.25
N ALA A 129 -1.87 12.83 -9.41
CA ALA A 129 -2.80 12.43 -10.44
C ALA A 129 -3.21 10.95 -10.27
N PRO A 130 -4.44 10.59 -10.66
CA PRO A 130 -4.83 9.19 -10.79
C PRO A 130 -3.83 8.42 -11.67
N PRO A 131 -3.60 7.13 -11.40
CA PRO A 131 -2.71 6.33 -12.21
C PRO A 131 -3.30 6.09 -13.60
N ASP A 132 -2.43 5.91 -14.59
CA ASP A 132 -2.83 5.52 -15.94
C ASP A 132 -3.43 4.10 -15.90
N PRO A 133 -4.73 3.94 -16.23
CA PRO A 133 -5.42 2.66 -16.10
C PRO A 133 -4.85 1.59 -17.03
N ASP A 134 -4.35 1.96 -18.22
CA ASP A 134 -3.78 1.03 -19.18
C ASP A 134 -2.43 0.50 -18.69
N ARG A 135 -1.62 1.37 -18.08
CA ARG A 135 -0.35 0.97 -17.45
C ARG A 135 -0.57 0.09 -16.23
N VAL A 136 -1.59 0.38 -15.42
CA VAL A 136 -1.96 -0.47 -14.28
C VAL A 136 -2.45 -1.84 -14.76
N ALA A 137 -3.32 -1.89 -15.77
CA ALA A 137 -3.81 -3.13 -16.35
C ALA A 137 -2.68 -3.96 -16.97
N ALA A 138 -1.78 -3.33 -17.72
CA ALA A 138 -0.63 -4.00 -18.32
C ALA A 138 0.30 -4.59 -17.24
N PHE A 139 0.66 -3.79 -16.22
CA PHE A 139 1.52 -4.25 -15.14
C PHE A 139 0.92 -5.41 -14.35
N THR A 140 -0.35 -5.28 -13.92
CA THR A 140 -1.05 -6.33 -13.18
C THR A 140 -1.25 -7.60 -14.01
N GLY A 141 -1.56 -7.46 -15.31
CA GLY A 141 -1.66 -8.57 -16.24
C GLY A 141 -0.32 -9.31 -16.42
N GLN A 142 0.80 -8.59 -16.48
CA GLN A 142 2.13 -9.21 -16.56
C GLN A 142 2.50 -9.91 -15.25
N MET A 143 2.25 -9.30 -14.09
CA MET A 143 2.48 -9.95 -12.79
C MET A 143 1.71 -11.28 -12.68
N ALA A 144 0.42 -11.26 -13.04
CA ALA A 144 -0.45 -12.43 -13.01
C ALA A 144 0.05 -13.56 -13.94
N ARG A 145 0.68 -13.22 -15.07
CA ARG A 145 1.16 -14.21 -16.06
C ARG A 145 2.58 -14.71 -15.77
N ALA A 146 3.45 -13.86 -15.25
CA ALA A 146 4.88 -14.14 -15.18
C ALA A 146 5.33 -14.68 -13.81
N ILE A 147 4.71 -14.23 -12.71
CA ILE A 147 5.25 -14.47 -11.36
C ILE A 147 4.20 -14.90 -10.34
N GLN A 148 2.91 -14.86 -10.66
CA GLN A 148 1.85 -15.28 -9.74
C GLN A 148 1.22 -16.59 -10.20
N THR A 149 1.24 -17.56 -9.31
CA THR A 149 0.33 -18.70 -9.36
C THR A 149 -0.89 -18.33 -8.52
N PRO A 150 -2.13 -18.68 -8.93
CA PRO A 150 -3.27 -18.60 -8.02
C PRO A 150 -2.88 -19.24 -6.68
N GLY A 151 -3.08 -18.52 -5.57
CA GLY A 151 -2.52 -18.88 -4.26
C GLY A 151 -3.50 -18.67 -3.11
N ALA A 152 -4.79 -18.55 -3.41
CA ALA A 152 -5.81 -18.58 -2.38
C ALA A 152 -5.86 -20.01 -1.81
N PHE A 153 -5.85 -20.12 -0.47
CA PHE A 153 -5.97 -21.38 0.25
C PHE A 153 -7.25 -21.44 1.09
N ASP A 154 -8.13 -20.48 0.88
CA ASP A 154 -9.45 -20.33 1.48
C ASP A 154 -10.43 -19.70 0.47
N GLY A 155 -11.74 -19.83 0.74
CA GLY A 155 -12.80 -19.28 -0.11
C GLY A 155 -12.88 -19.87 -1.52
N GLU A 156 -13.54 -19.15 -2.44
CA GLU A 156 -13.81 -19.61 -3.81
C GLU A 156 -12.53 -19.91 -4.63
N GLY A 157 -11.41 -19.29 -4.29
CA GLY A 157 -10.14 -19.47 -4.98
C GLY A 157 -9.32 -20.68 -4.52
N MET A 158 -9.73 -21.36 -3.45
CA MET A 158 -8.93 -22.39 -2.78
C MET A 158 -8.50 -23.54 -3.71
N ALA A 159 -9.43 -24.08 -4.50
CA ALA A 159 -9.15 -25.25 -5.34
C ALA A 159 -8.17 -24.91 -6.47
N ALA A 160 -8.37 -23.74 -7.11
CA ALA A 160 -7.45 -23.23 -8.13
C ALA A 160 -6.08 -22.90 -7.54
N GLY A 161 -6.03 -22.38 -6.31
CA GLY A 161 -4.80 -22.06 -5.63
C GLY A 161 -3.98 -23.30 -5.26
N ALA A 162 -4.62 -24.29 -4.65
CA ALA A 162 -3.99 -25.57 -4.33
C ALA A 162 -3.47 -26.28 -5.59
N ALA A 163 -4.26 -26.33 -6.67
CA ALA A 163 -3.86 -26.96 -7.93
C ALA A 163 -2.67 -26.24 -8.59
N GLY A 164 -2.67 -24.90 -8.58
CA GLY A 164 -1.58 -24.11 -9.13
C GLY A 164 -0.26 -24.35 -8.39
N VAL A 165 -0.30 -24.34 -7.06
CA VAL A 165 0.90 -24.57 -6.23
C VAL A 165 1.40 -26.01 -6.38
N ALA A 166 0.51 -27.00 -6.44
CA ALA A 166 0.89 -28.38 -6.71
C ALA A 166 1.58 -28.51 -8.08
N ALA A 167 1.04 -27.89 -9.13
CA ALA A 167 1.66 -27.89 -10.45
C ALA A 167 3.04 -27.22 -10.47
N MET A 168 3.22 -26.13 -9.71
CA MET A 168 4.53 -25.47 -9.56
C MET A 168 5.57 -26.39 -8.90
N ILE A 169 5.19 -27.07 -7.81
CA ILE A 169 6.08 -28.01 -7.10
C ILE A 169 6.45 -29.19 -8.02
N LEU A 170 5.46 -29.76 -8.72
CA LEU A 170 5.63 -30.91 -9.60
C LEU A 170 6.47 -30.62 -10.85
N ARG A 171 6.51 -29.37 -11.31
CA ARG A 171 7.37 -28.96 -12.45
C ARG A 171 8.86 -29.00 -12.10
N GLY A 172 9.23 -28.93 -10.81
CA GLY A 172 10.63 -28.78 -10.42
C GLY A 172 11.22 -27.44 -10.88
N ARG A 173 12.42 -27.09 -10.38
CA ARG A 173 13.21 -26.01 -10.99
C ARG A 173 14.00 -26.66 -12.13
N ASP A 174 13.62 -26.40 -13.37
CA ASP A 174 14.58 -26.55 -14.46
C ASP A 174 15.73 -25.59 -14.14
N THR A 175 16.90 -26.17 -13.87
CA THR A 175 18.15 -25.43 -13.56
C THR A 175 18.90 -25.16 -14.84
#